data_AF-A0A182FBD5-F1
#
_entry.id   AF-A0A182FBD5-F1
#
_cell.length_a   1.000
_cell.length_b   1.000
_cell.length_c   1.000
_cell.angle_alpha   90.00
_cell.angle_beta   90.00
_cell.angle_gamma   90.00
#
_symmetry.space_group_name_H-M   'P 1'
#
loop_
_entity.id
_entity.type
_entity.pdbx_description
1 polymer ?
#
loop_
_entity_poly.entity_id
_entity_poly.type
_entity_poly.pdbx_seq_one_letter_code
_entity_poly.pdbx_strand_id
1 'polypeptide(L)'
;MKPWTQNYLMQFGYLEKSNIETGNLRTIDELEQAVRKLQTYGNLKPTGKVDAATLELMRRPRCGSPDFRDSLDFLANNDERLESGRRMRRYVKQGQKWHNPIVTWR
;
A
#
# COMPACT_ATOMS: atom_id res chain seq x y z
N MET A 1 11.47 8.88 13.98
CA MET A 1 11.11 7.90 12.93
C MET A 1 12.31 7.73 12.00
N LYS A 2 12.65 6.53 11.53
CA LYS A 2 13.80 6.36 10.63
C LYS A 2 13.45 6.82 9.20
N PRO A 3 14.37 7.47 8.45
CA PRO A 3 14.06 8.03 7.13
C PRO A 3 13.45 7.02 6.14
N TRP A 4 13.94 5.78 6.13
CA TRP A 4 13.45 4.72 5.23
C TRP A 4 12.00 4.27 5.50
N THR A 5 11.46 4.59 6.69
CA THR A 5 10.09 4.19 7.06
C THR A 5 9.05 4.85 6.15
N GLN A 6 9.25 6.12 5.81
CA GLN A 6 8.34 6.85 4.93
C GLN A 6 8.38 6.26 3.52
N ASN A 7 9.57 5.98 2.99
CA ASN A 7 9.73 5.33 1.69
C ASN A 7 9.06 3.96 1.66
N TYR A 8 9.18 3.17 2.72
CA TYR A 8 8.50 1.89 2.83
C TYR A 8 6.97 2.05 2.78
N LEU A 9 6.41 2.96 3.56
CA LEU A 9 4.96 3.19 3.60
C LEU A 9 4.44 3.68 2.23
N MET A 10 5.21 4.49 1.52
CA MET A 10 4.87 4.92 0.15
C MET A 10 4.96 3.77 -0.87
N GLN A 11 6.03 2.97 -0.80
CA GLN A 11 6.26 1.86 -1.72
C GLN A 11 5.14 0.81 -1.63
N PHE A 12 4.67 0.51 -0.43
CA PHE A 12 3.65 -0.51 -0.21
C PHE A 12 2.20 0.02 -0.23
N GLY A 13 2.01 1.32 -0.51
CA GLY A 13 0.68 1.92 -0.67
C GLY A 13 -0.04 2.27 0.65
N TYR A 14 0.69 2.33 1.77
CA TYR A 14 0.15 2.78 3.06
C TYR A 14 0.11 4.31 3.18
N LEU A 15 1.05 4.98 2.50
CA LEU A 15 1.18 6.43 2.41
C LEU A 15 1.13 6.84 0.94
N GLU A 16 0.55 8.00 0.64
CA GLU A 16 0.54 8.52 -0.74
C GLU A 16 1.96 8.91 -1.19
N LYS A 17 2.26 8.69 -2.46
CA LYS A 17 3.49 9.16 -3.08
C LYS A 17 3.40 10.68 -3.23
N SER A 18 4.26 11.44 -2.55
CA SER A 18 4.41 12.87 -2.81
C SER A 18 5.32 13.07 -4.02
N ASN A 19 4.95 13.98 -4.92
CA ASN A 19 5.89 14.47 -5.92
C ASN A 19 6.97 15.31 -5.22
N ILE A 20 8.21 15.16 -5.68
CA ILE A 20 9.38 15.90 -5.18
C ILE A 20 9.14 17.43 -5.24
N GLU A 21 8.33 17.88 -6.19
CA GLU A 21 7.97 19.29 -6.40
C GLU A 21 7.05 19.88 -5.32
N THR A 22 6.19 19.08 -4.68
CA THR A 22 5.18 19.60 -3.73
C THR A 22 5.77 19.89 -2.33
N GLY A 23 7.03 19.52 -2.09
CA GLY A 23 7.61 19.50 -0.76
C GLY A 23 6.95 18.41 0.09
N ASN A 24 7.74 17.62 0.80
CA ASN A 24 7.26 16.51 1.64
C ASN A 24 6.52 16.99 2.90
N LEU A 25 5.56 17.91 2.78
CA LEU A 25 4.74 18.40 3.88
C LEU A 25 3.69 17.33 4.23
N ARG A 26 4.12 16.35 5.02
CA ARG A 26 3.24 15.30 5.56
C ARG A 26 2.88 15.64 6.99
N THR A 27 1.61 15.47 7.35
CA THR A 27 1.17 15.65 8.73
C THR A 27 1.58 14.44 9.57
N ILE A 28 1.79 14.66 10.86
CA ILE A 28 2.08 13.58 11.82
C ILE A 28 0.91 12.57 11.83
N ASP A 29 -0.32 13.08 11.73
CA ASP A 29 -1.53 12.26 11.71
C ASP A 29 -1.60 11.34 10.48
N GLU A 30 -1.22 11.83 9.29
CA GLU A 30 -1.19 11.00 8.08
C GLU A 30 -0.18 9.85 8.20
N LEU A 31 0.99 10.13 8.76
CA LEU A 31 2.02 9.11 9.03
C LEU A 31 1.53 8.10 10.07
N GLU A 32 0.89 8.57 11.13
CA GLU A 32 0.34 7.70 12.17
C GLU A 32 -0.74 6.77 11.60
N GLN A 33 -1.63 7.30 10.76
CA GLN A 33 -2.66 6.51 10.07
C GLN A 33 -2.04 5.48 9.12
N ALA A 34 -1.00 5.84 8.36
CA ALA A 34 -0.30 4.91 7.49
C ALA A 34 0.33 3.75 8.29
N VAL A 35 0.93 4.04 9.44
CA VAL A 35 1.49 3.02 10.34
C VAL A 35 0.39 2.13 10.93
N ARG A 36 -0.77 2.70 11.34
CA ARG A 36 -1.92 1.91 11.83
C ARG A 36 -2.45 0.94 10.75
N LYS A 37 -2.47 1.37 9.49
CA LYS A 37 -2.86 0.50 8.36
C LYS A 37 -1.88 -0.65 8.17
N LEU A 38 -0.57 -0.38 8.22
CA LEU A 38 0.48 -1.41 8.16
C LEU A 38 0.34 -2.41 9.30
N GLN A 39 0.15 -1.92 10.52
CA GLN A 39 -0.01 -2.78 11.69
C GLN A 39 -1.24 -3.66 11.57
N THR A 40 -2.38 -3.10 11.18
CA THR A 40 -3.61 -3.87 10.94
C THR A 40 -3.39 -4.96 9.88
N TYR A 41 -2.73 -4.63 8.77
CA TYR A 41 -2.42 -5.60 7.71
C TYR A 41 -1.49 -6.72 8.21
N GLY A 42 -0.44 -6.36 8.96
CA GLY A 42 0.50 -7.28 9.58
C GLY A 42 -0.03 -8.01 10.82
N ASN A 43 -1.32 -7.87 11.13
CA ASN A 43 -1.97 -8.44 12.32
C ASN A 43 -1.30 -8.04 13.65
N LEU A 44 -0.78 -6.82 13.71
CA LEU A 44 -0.26 -6.17 14.90
C LEU A 44 -1.31 -5.22 15.49
N LYS A 45 -1.15 -4.87 16.77
CA LYS A 45 -2.01 -3.87 17.41
C LYS A 45 -1.78 -2.49 16.72
N PRO A 46 -2.84 -1.78 16.28
CA PRO A 46 -2.71 -0.51 15.56
C PRO A 46 -2.38 0.64 16.54
N THR A 47 -1.12 0.74 16.93
CA THR A 47 -0.61 1.79 17.81
C THR A 47 -0.32 3.09 17.08
N GLY A 48 -0.10 3.03 15.76
CA GLY A 48 0.31 4.17 14.94
C GLY A 48 1.75 4.63 15.13
N LYS A 49 2.47 3.97 16.04
CA LYS A 49 3.89 4.21 16.29
C LYS A 49 4.69 3.05 15.74
N VAL A 50 5.87 3.36 15.21
CA VAL A 50 6.81 2.37 14.70
C VAL A 50 7.51 1.72 15.90
N ASP A 51 6.84 0.74 16.49
CA ASP A 51 7.35 -0.07 17.61
C ASP A 51 8.28 -1.19 17.12
N ALA A 52 8.88 -1.92 18.06
CA ALA A 52 9.82 -3.00 17.74
C ALA A 52 9.17 -4.09 16.86
N ALA A 53 7.92 -4.45 17.14
CA ALA A 53 7.18 -5.44 16.36
C ALA A 53 6.93 -4.95 14.91
N THR A 54 6.58 -3.68 14.73
CA THR A 54 6.41 -3.06 13.41
C THR A 54 7.74 -3.01 12.65
N LEU A 55 8.85 -2.70 13.33
CA LEU A 55 10.18 -2.72 12.70
C LEU A 55 10.59 -4.13 12.24
N GLU A 56 10.33 -5.14 13.07
CA GLU A 56 10.60 -6.53 12.70
C GLU A 56 9.72 -6.98 11.52
N LEU A 57 8.45 -6.56 11.49
CA LEU A 57 7.58 -6.78 10.33
C LEU A 57 8.17 -6.15 9.06
N MET A 58 8.59 -4.88 9.14
CA MET A 58 9.11 -4.14 7.97
C MET A 58 10.43 -4.71 7.43
N ARG A 59 11.23 -5.36 8.28
CA ARG A 59 12.53 -5.97 7.90
C ARG A 59 12.41 -7.31 7.21
N ARG A 60 11.28 -8.00 7.34
CA ARG A 60 11.11 -9.33 6.74
C ARG A 60 11.17 -9.23 5.22
N PRO A 61 11.85 -10.18 4.53
CA PRO A 61 11.85 -10.22 3.08
C PRO A 61 10.41 -10.40 2.58
N ARG A 62 10.04 -9.64 1.56
CA ARG A 62 8.67 -9.59 1.04
C ARG A 62 8.66 -9.30 -0.46
N CYS A 63 7.52 -9.51 -1.09
CA CYS A 63 7.28 -9.07 -2.47
C CYS A 63 7.35 -7.53 -2.54
N GLY A 64 7.83 -6.97 -3.65
CA GLY A 64 7.88 -5.52 -3.91
C GLY A 64 6.54 -4.90 -4.34
N SER A 65 5.50 -5.72 -4.51
CA SER A 65 4.13 -5.30 -4.81
C SER A 65 3.50 -4.55 -3.63
N PRO A 66 2.74 -3.46 -3.86
CA PRO A 66 1.88 -2.85 -2.85
C PRO A 66 0.85 -3.82 -2.27
N ASP A 67 0.42 -3.52 -1.05
CA ASP A 67 -0.50 -4.38 -0.28
C ASP A 67 -1.98 -4.15 -0.61
N PHE A 68 -2.30 -2.99 -1.18
CA PHE A 68 -3.66 -2.62 -1.54
C PHE A 68 -3.79 -2.44 -3.05
N ARG A 69 -4.88 -2.97 -3.60
CA ARG A 69 -5.22 -2.86 -5.02
C ARG A 69 -5.51 -1.42 -5.48
N ASP A 70 -5.89 -0.56 -4.54
CA ASP A 70 -6.21 0.84 -4.78
C ASP A 70 -4.95 1.73 -4.76
N SER A 71 -3.76 1.14 -4.59
CA SER A 71 -2.52 1.90 -4.75
C SER A 71 -2.37 2.31 -6.22
N LEU A 72 -1.92 3.54 -6.45
CA LEU A 72 -1.70 4.13 -7.79
C LEU A 72 -0.86 3.24 -8.73
N ASP A 73 -0.05 2.34 -8.19
CA ASP A 73 0.82 1.45 -8.97
C ASP A 73 0.07 0.36 -9.76
N PHE A 74 -1.18 0.05 -9.41
CA PHE A 74 -1.99 -0.97 -10.09
C PHE A 74 -3.09 -0.40 -11.00
N LEU A 75 -3.23 0.92 -11.05
CA LEU A 75 -4.25 1.57 -11.88
C LEU A 75 -3.76 1.67 -13.33
N ALA A 76 -4.45 0.95 -14.23
CA ALA A 76 -4.15 0.98 -15.66
C ALA A 76 -4.49 2.33 -16.34
N ASN A 77 -5.32 3.15 -15.69
CA ASN A 77 -5.74 4.49 -16.10
C ASN A 77 -5.97 5.33 -14.83
N ASN A 78 -5.70 6.64 -14.86
CA ASN A 78 -5.80 7.60 -13.75
C ASN A 78 -7.24 7.85 -13.23
N ASP A 79 -8.15 6.90 -13.35
CA ASP A 79 -9.55 7.07 -12.96
C ASP A 79 -9.81 6.42 -11.60
N GLU A 80 -9.94 7.30 -10.61
CA GLU A 80 -10.52 7.14 -9.28
C GLU A 80 -10.03 5.96 -8.41
N ARG A 81 -9.43 6.32 -7.26
CA ARG A 81 -9.31 5.42 -6.10
C ARG A 81 -10.64 4.71 -5.87
N LEU A 82 -10.65 3.39 -5.97
CA LEU A 82 -11.81 2.59 -5.61
C LEU A 82 -12.14 2.83 -4.14
N GLU A 83 -13.16 3.66 -3.90
CA GLU A 83 -13.75 3.91 -2.59
C GLU A 83 -13.97 2.58 -1.84
N SER A 84 -13.18 2.35 -0.79
CA SER A 84 -13.20 1.17 0.10
C SER A 84 -14.56 0.92 0.78
N GLY A 85 -15.57 1.78 0.55
CA GLY A 85 -16.92 1.67 1.09
C GLY A 85 -17.97 1.00 0.19
N ARG A 86 -17.68 0.76 -1.11
CA ARG A 86 -18.62 0.04 -1.98
C ARG A 86 -18.42 -1.46 -1.81
N ARG A 87 -19.39 -2.14 -1.19
CA ARG A 87 -19.45 -3.61 -1.10
C ARG A 87 -19.18 -4.20 -2.49
N MET A 88 -17.95 -4.66 -2.75
CA MET A 88 -17.62 -5.32 -4.00
C MET A 88 -18.60 -6.48 -4.17
N ARG A 89 -19.22 -6.55 -5.35
CA ARG A 89 -20.23 -7.56 -5.68
C ARG A 89 -19.73 -8.93 -5.21
N ARG A 90 -20.63 -9.76 -4.64
CA ARG A 90 -20.33 -11.08 -4.04
C ARG A 90 -19.58 -12.07 -4.93
N TYR A 91 -19.29 -11.71 -6.18
CA TYR A 91 -18.58 -12.52 -7.16
C TYR A 91 -17.29 -11.81 -7.54
N VAL A 92 -16.19 -12.55 -7.56
CA VAL A 92 -14.90 -12.08 -8.06
C VAL A 92 -15.07 -11.77 -9.56
N LYS A 93 -15.28 -10.49 -9.90
CA LYS A 93 -14.93 -10.00 -11.24
C LYS A 93 -13.45 -10.30 -11.36
N GLN A 94 -13.08 -11.34 -12.11
CA GLN A 94 -11.68 -11.66 -12.39
C GLN A 94 -10.98 -10.36 -12.79
N GLY A 95 -9.89 -10.03 -12.10
CA GLY A 95 -9.18 -8.77 -12.26
C GLY A 95 -8.53 -8.65 -13.64
N GLN A 96 -7.34 -8.05 -13.70
CA GLN A 96 -6.55 -8.13 -14.93
C GLN A 96 -6.32 -9.61 -15.28
N LYS A 97 -6.78 -10.00 -16.48
CA LYS A 97 -6.66 -11.36 -16.98
C LYS A 97 -5.89 -11.34 -18.29
N TRP A 98 -5.12 -12.40 -18.51
CA TRP A 98 -4.53 -12.64 -19.81
C TRP A 98 -5.66 -12.87 -20.82
N HIS A 99 -5.61 -12.15 -21.94
CA HIS A 99 -6.56 -12.35 -23.05
C HIS A 99 -6.24 -13.65 -23.80
N ASN A 100 -4.97 -14.04 -23.80
CA ASN A 100 -4.50 -15.27 -24.41
C ASN A 100 -4.29 -16.34 -23.34
N PRO A 101 -4.73 -17.59 -23.58
CA PRO A 101 -4.58 -18.69 -22.61
C PRO A 101 -3.13 -19.22 -22.53
N ILE A 102 -2.34 -19.01 -23.59
CA ILE A 102 -0.94 -19.43 -23.65
C ILE A 102 -0.09 -18.20 -23.33
N VAL A 103 0.60 -18.25 -22.19
CA VAL A 103 1.53 -17.21 -21.74
C VAL A 103 2.95 -17.73 -21.98
N THR A 104 3.76 -16.98 -22.72
CA THR A 104 5.19 -17.26 -22.93
C THR A 104 6.03 -16.23 -22.19
N TRP A 105 7.20 -16.63 -21.69
CA TRP A 105 8.15 -15.78 -20.95
C TRP A 105 9.56 -15.94 -21.55
N ARG A 106 10.43 -14.96 -21.30
CA ARG A 106 11.83 -14.97 -21.74
C ARG A 106 12.75 -14.66 -20.55
#